data_AF-A0A9X0L545-F1
#
_entry.id   AF-A0A9X0L545-F1
#
_cell.length_a   1.000
_cell.length_b   1.000
_cell.length_c   1.000
_cell.angle_alpha   90.00
_cell.angle_beta   90.00
_cell.angle_gamma   90.00
#
_symmetry.space_group_name_H-M   'P 1'
#
loop_
_entity.id
_entity.type
_entity.pdbx_description
1 polymer ?
#
loop_
_entity_poly.entity_id
_entity_poly.type
_entity_poly.pdbx_seq_one_letter_code
_entity_poly.pdbx_strand_id
1 'polypeptide(L)'
;MICAVLASLGLTACDDDDDDSGPAQSNIVQVAQSNSNLTTLVAAVQKADLGTTLSGTTELTVFAPTNDAFAQLPAPFNNAQNINGITDQNQIATLRGILLYHVLAGDLNANELNAQAYTTQRPASTGINDNTVYISKPAAGGVAINGNTRVAQADVDASNGVVHVIDRVLLPPSQRIPEIVVARASASTNPEFTLLLQALQRPAASALLTAAANAGANLTVFAPTDAAFRALLQQLGFTSLDQVPNDVLVRVLQLHIVNNARAFSTDLTNNQTVATLNGNVTIGVNNNAVTVRGAGNGNTPANVVTANLLATNGVVHVIDRVLLPQP
;
A
#
# COMPACT_ATOMS: atom_id res chain seq x y z
N MET A 1 31.66 -5.98 83.51
CA MET A 1 31.36 -5.03 82.41
C MET A 1 31.43 -5.80 81.11
N ILE A 2 30.27 -6.18 80.57
CA ILE A 2 29.94 -6.50 79.17
C ILE A 2 28.46 -6.88 79.21
N CYS A 3 27.63 -6.01 78.62
CA CYS A 3 26.18 -6.07 78.62
C CYS A 3 25.66 -7.18 77.70
N ALA A 4 24.65 -7.91 78.18
CA ALA A 4 23.73 -8.67 77.36
C ALA A 4 22.77 -7.71 76.63
N VAL A 5 22.63 -7.86 75.31
CA VAL A 5 21.61 -7.16 74.52
C VAL A 5 20.67 -8.22 73.97
N LEU A 6 19.46 -8.27 74.53
CA LEU A 6 18.29 -8.90 73.92
C LEU A 6 17.88 -8.04 72.71
N ALA A 7 17.87 -8.63 71.52
CA ALA A 7 17.24 -8.04 70.34
C ALA A 7 15.86 -8.67 70.15
N SER A 8 14.81 -7.88 70.42
CA SER A 8 13.42 -8.21 70.13
C SER A 8 13.16 -8.11 68.62
N LEU A 9 12.74 -9.20 67.98
CA LEU A 9 12.18 -9.17 66.63
C LEU A 9 10.74 -8.63 66.71
N GLY A 10 10.53 -7.40 66.28
CA GLY A 10 9.21 -6.89 65.93
C GLY A 10 8.89 -7.25 64.48
N LEU A 11 7.82 -8.03 64.27
CA LEU A 11 7.18 -8.14 62.96
C LEU A 11 6.37 -6.87 62.75
N THR A 12 6.91 -5.91 62.00
CA THR A 12 6.11 -4.82 61.43
C THR A 12 5.38 -5.38 60.22
N ALA A 13 4.09 -5.63 60.39
CA ALA A 13 3.14 -5.70 59.29
C ALA A 13 2.98 -4.26 58.75
N CYS A 14 3.56 -3.99 57.60
CA CYS A 14 3.14 -2.84 56.79
C CYS A 14 2.01 -3.34 55.89
N ASP A 15 0.78 -2.96 56.23
CA ASP A 15 -0.21 -2.59 55.22
C ASP A 15 0.44 -1.46 54.41
N ASP A 16 0.73 -1.70 53.14
CA ASP A 16 0.88 -0.62 52.18
C ASP A 16 -0.10 -0.93 51.04
N ASP A 17 -1.24 -0.23 51.12
CA ASP A 17 -2.16 0.03 50.03
C ASP A 17 -1.39 0.76 48.92
N ASP A 18 -0.65 0.02 48.10
CA ASP A 18 -0.10 0.53 46.85
C ASP A 18 -1.22 0.61 45.80
N ASP A 19 -2.05 1.64 45.94
CA ASP A 19 -2.77 2.26 44.81
C ASP A 19 -1.71 2.94 43.90
N ASP A 20 -0.84 2.12 43.28
CA ASP A 20 0.05 2.55 42.20
C ASP A 20 -0.79 2.71 40.93
N SER A 21 -1.65 3.72 40.92
CA SER A 21 -2.20 4.23 39.67
C SER A 21 -1.09 5.00 38.96
N GLY A 22 -0.23 4.27 38.25
CA GLY A 22 0.68 4.85 37.26
C GLY A 22 -0.09 5.83 36.35
N PRO A 23 0.60 6.82 35.74
CA PRO A 23 -0.08 7.86 34.96
C PRO A 23 -1.03 7.22 33.95
N ALA A 24 -2.29 7.65 33.97
CA ALA A 24 -3.33 7.13 33.08
C ALA A 24 -2.80 7.13 31.64
N GLN A 25 -2.74 5.94 31.05
CA GLN A 25 -2.22 5.76 29.70
C GLN A 25 -2.99 6.66 28.72
N SER A 26 -2.26 7.34 27.84
CA SER A 26 -2.86 8.22 26.84
C SER A 26 -3.63 7.42 25.79
N ASN A 27 -4.80 7.91 25.36
CA ASN A 27 -5.51 7.31 24.22
C ASN A 27 -4.85 7.66 22.88
N ILE A 28 -5.28 7.02 21.80
CA ILE A 28 -4.72 7.20 20.44
C ILE A 28 -4.64 8.67 20.01
N VAL A 29 -5.68 9.47 20.30
CA VAL A 29 -5.72 10.90 19.93
C VAL A 29 -4.71 11.70 20.74
N GLN A 30 -4.59 11.41 22.04
CA GLN A 30 -3.61 12.06 22.92
C GLN A 30 -2.16 11.68 22.56
N VAL A 31 -1.91 10.41 22.21
CA VAL A 31 -0.63 9.95 21.67
C VAL A 31 -0.26 10.76 20.44
N ALA A 32 -1.19 10.91 19.48
CA ALA A 32 -0.96 11.72 18.29
C ALA A 32 -0.70 13.21 18.60
N GLN A 33 -1.43 13.79 19.56
CA GLN A 33 -1.26 15.19 19.98
C GLN A 33 0.09 15.47 20.65
N SER A 34 0.63 14.48 21.37
CA SER A 34 1.94 14.60 22.03
C SER A 34 3.13 14.47 21.07
N ASN A 35 2.89 14.04 19.82
CA ASN A 35 3.93 13.78 18.84
C ASN A 35 4.01 14.93 17.79
N SER A 36 5.14 15.64 17.79
CA SER A 36 5.38 16.76 16.86
C SER A 36 5.40 16.35 15.38
N ASN A 37 5.63 15.07 15.06
CA ASN A 37 5.60 14.54 13.70
C ASN A 37 4.18 14.19 13.22
N LEU A 38 3.16 14.27 14.07
CA LEU A 38 1.78 13.89 13.75
C LEU A 38 0.80 15.07 13.74
N THR A 39 1.30 16.32 13.76
CA THR A 39 0.45 17.52 13.82
C THR A 39 -0.52 17.64 12.63
N THR A 40 -0.12 17.20 11.43
CA THR A 40 -1.00 17.17 10.25
C THR A 40 -2.10 16.10 10.39
N LEU A 41 -1.78 14.95 10.99
CA LEU A 41 -2.77 13.92 11.31
C LEU A 41 -3.81 14.45 12.31
N VAL A 42 -3.37 15.15 13.35
CA VAL A 42 -4.28 15.75 14.36
C VAL A 42 -5.23 16.74 13.70
N ALA A 43 -4.73 17.63 12.84
CA ALA A 43 -5.57 18.56 12.08
C ALA A 43 -6.57 17.82 11.18
N ALA A 44 -6.14 16.73 10.53
CA ALA A 44 -7.01 15.90 9.69
C ALA A 44 -8.13 15.23 10.48
N VAL A 45 -7.82 14.64 11.64
CA VAL A 45 -8.79 13.97 12.53
C VAL A 45 -9.81 14.97 13.05
N GLN A 46 -9.38 16.17 13.45
CA GLN A 46 -10.27 17.25 13.86
C GLN A 46 -11.17 17.69 12.70
N LYS A 47 -10.59 17.90 11.51
CA LYS A 47 -11.33 18.36 10.33
C LYS A 47 -12.38 17.36 9.86
N ALA A 48 -12.07 16.07 9.98
CA ALA A 48 -12.95 14.97 9.59
C ALA A 48 -13.95 14.56 10.69
N ASP A 49 -13.94 15.22 11.85
CA ASP A 49 -14.77 14.89 13.02
C ASP A 49 -14.63 13.41 13.45
N LEU A 50 -13.40 12.94 13.58
CA LEU A 50 -13.06 11.57 13.98
C LEU A 50 -12.51 11.45 15.40
N GLY A 51 -12.33 12.59 16.11
CA GLY A 51 -11.73 12.60 17.44
C GLY A 51 -12.43 11.65 18.43
N THR A 52 -13.75 11.72 18.51
CA THR A 52 -14.57 10.86 19.40
C THR A 52 -14.57 9.40 18.96
N THR A 53 -14.47 9.14 17.65
CA THR A 53 -14.41 7.77 17.10
C THR A 53 -13.09 7.10 17.48
N LEU A 54 -11.97 7.85 17.45
CA LEU A 54 -10.63 7.33 17.72
C LEU A 54 -10.23 7.37 19.20
N SER A 55 -10.93 8.13 20.03
CA SER A 55 -10.74 8.15 21.50
C SER A 55 -11.76 7.30 22.25
N GLY A 56 -12.56 6.49 21.56
CA GLY A 56 -13.56 5.61 22.16
C GLY A 56 -12.92 4.43 22.90
N THR A 57 -13.77 3.55 23.45
CA THR A 57 -13.35 2.37 24.23
C THR A 57 -13.00 1.15 23.38
N THR A 58 -13.26 1.19 22.08
CA THR A 58 -12.93 0.09 21.17
C THR A 58 -11.43 0.06 20.93
N GLU A 59 -10.84 -1.13 21.00
CA GLU A 59 -9.44 -1.34 20.63
C GLU A 59 -9.26 -1.15 19.12
N LEU A 60 -8.30 -0.28 18.77
CA LEU A 60 -7.99 0.07 17.39
C LEU A 60 -6.49 -0.01 17.12
N THR A 61 -6.15 -0.39 15.90
CA THR A 61 -4.79 -0.26 15.37
C THR A 61 -4.78 0.88 14.37
N VAL A 62 -3.99 1.92 14.62
CA VAL A 62 -3.93 3.12 13.77
C VAL A 62 -2.58 3.24 13.10
N PHE A 63 -2.57 3.21 11.77
CA PHE A 63 -1.42 3.59 10.98
C PHE A 63 -1.34 5.12 10.90
N ALA A 64 -0.47 5.76 11.67
CA ALA A 64 -0.39 7.22 11.80
C ALA A 64 0.64 7.83 10.83
N PRO A 65 0.21 8.46 9.71
CA PRO A 65 1.14 9.10 8.79
C PRO A 65 1.80 10.33 9.40
N THR A 66 3.11 10.43 9.19
CA THR A 66 3.91 11.60 9.58
C THR A 66 3.57 12.86 8.78
N ASN A 67 4.02 14.02 9.25
CA ASN A 67 3.94 15.27 8.49
C ASN A 67 4.59 15.16 7.11
N ASP A 68 5.74 14.48 7.01
CA ASP A 68 6.43 14.23 5.74
C ASP A 68 5.64 13.30 4.82
N ALA A 69 4.89 12.35 5.39
CA ALA A 69 3.97 11.51 4.63
C ALA A 69 2.84 12.34 4.00
N PHE A 70 2.25 13.29 4.74
CA PHE A 70 1.25 14.20 4.20
C PHE A 70 1.83 15.16 3.17
N ALA A 71 3.05 15.66 3.36
CA ALA A 71 3.71 16.59 2.43
C ALA A 71 3.89 16.02 1.02
N GLN A 72 3.86 14.69 0.85
CA GLN A 72 3.90 14.01 -0.44
C GLN A 72 2.57 14.04 -1.21
N LEU A 73 1.47 14.39 -0.55
CA LEU A 73 0.17 14.52 -1.20
C LEU A 73 0.05 15.87 -1.92
N PRO A 74 -0.83 15.98 -2.92
CA PRO A 74 -1.23 17.28 -3.44
C PRO A 74 -2.13 18.04 -2.45
N ALA A 75 -2.19 19.36 -2.60
CA ALA A 75 -3.19 20.17 -1.92
C ALA A 75 -4.62 19.69 -2.30
N PRO A 76 -5.60 19.74 -1.38
CA PRO A 76 -5.54 20.39 -0.06
C PRO A 76 -5.08 19.49 1.09
N PHE A 77 -4.67 18.24 0.84
CA PHE A 77 -4.38 17.26 1.90
C PHE A 77 -2.92 17.25 2.37
N ASN A 78 -2.10 18.19 1.91
CA ASN A 78 -0.65 18.10 2.00
C ASN A 78 -0.03 18.69 3.28
N ASN A 79 -0.79 19.41 4.10
CA ASN A 79 -0.34 19.94 5.39
C ASN A 79 -1.54 20.38 6.25
N ALA A 80 -1.29 20.61 7.55
CA ALA A 80 -2.31 21.00 8.53
C ALA A 80 -3.06 22.30 8.15
N GLN A 81 -2.35 23.31 7.66
CA GLN A 81 -2.95 24.59 7.23
C GLN A 81 -3.97 24.37 6.12
N ASN A 82 -3.58 23.68 5.05
CA ASN A 82 -4.45 23.44 3.90
C ASN A 82 -5.66 22.59 4.29
N ILE A 83 -5.47 21.58 5.13
CA ILE A 83 -6.54 20.74 5.67
C ILE A 83 -7.53 21.56 6.50
N ASN A 84 -7.06 22.41 7.41
CA ASN A 84 -7.91 23.27 8.21
C ASN A 84 -8.75 24.23 7.35
N GLY A 85 -8.17 24.70 6.25
CA GLY A 85 -8.81 25.56 5.25
C GLY A 85 -9.85 24.88 4.35
N ILE A 86 -10.00 23.56 4.38
CA ILE A 86 -10.99 22.85 3.55
C ILE A 86 -12.41 23.30 3.94
N THR A 87 -13.20 23.82 3.01
CA THR A 87 -14.62 24.15 3.26
C THR A 87 -15.58 23.24 2.51
N ASP A 88 -15.09 22.59 1.44
CA ASP A 88 -15.86 21.65 0.63
C ASP A 88 -16.15 20.36 1.42
N GLN A 89 -17.43 20.04 1.57
CA GLN A 89 -17.89 18.85 2.27
C GLN A 89 -17.46 17.55 1.58
N ASN A 90 -17.33 17.53 0.25
CA ASN A 90 -16.84 16.36 -0.48
C ASN A 90 -15.36 16.09 -0.18
N GLN A 91 -14.57 17.15 -0.02
CA GLN A 91 -13.16 17.03 0.38
C GLN A 91 -13.04 16.54 1.83
N ILE A 92 -13.90 17.02 2.74
CA ILE A 92 -13.95 16.53 4.13
C ILE A 92 -14.38 15.06 4.17
N ALA A 93 -15.40 14.66 3.40
CA ALA A 93 -15.83 13.27 3.30
C ALA A 93 -14.72 12.36 2.72
N THR A 94 -13.98 12.85 1.73
CA THR A 94 -12.80 12.17 1.17
C THR A 94 -11.72 12.00 2.23
N LEU A 95 -11.40 13.06 2.97
CA LEU A 95 -10.43 13.02 4.08
C LEU A 95 -10.85 12.01 5.15
N ARG A 96 -12.12 12.01 5.55
CA ARG A 96 -12.68 11.06 6.51
C ARG A 96 -12.50 9.62 6.02
N GLY A 97 -12.79 9.35 4.75
CA GLY A 97 -12.60 8.04 4.14
C GLY A 97 -11.13 7.61 4.10
N ILE A 98 -10.21 8.53 3.82
CA ILE A 98 -8.76 8.29 3.86
C ILE A 98 -8.32 7.94 5.29
N LEU A 99 -8.74 8.72 6.30
CA LEU A 99 -8.36 8.47 7.69
C LEU A 99 -8.89 7.13 8.20
N LEU A 100 -10.14 6.78 7.91
CA LEU A 100 -10.69 5.48 8.30
C LEU A 100 -10.02 4.29 7.59
N TYR A 101 -9.37 4.52 6.45
CA TYR A 101 -8.55 3.50 5.79
C TYR A 101 -7.23 3.22 6.51
N HIS A 102 -6.82 4.08 7.44
CA HIS A 102 -5.64 3.88 8.28
C HIS A 102 -5.94 3.14 9.58
N VAL A 103 -7.21 2.79 9.83
CA VAL A 103 -7.66 2.24 11.11
C VAL A 103 -8.12 0.81 10.91
N LEU A 104 -7.60 -0.12 11.71
CA LEU A 104 -8.07 -1.50 11.83
C LEU A 104 -8.78 -1.70 13.17
N ALA A 105 -9.67 -2.69 13.24
CA ALA A 105 -10.20 -3.16 14.52
C ALA A 105 -9.18 -4.01 15.28
N GLY A 106 -9.21 -3.91 16.60
CA GLY A 106 -8.36 -4.68 17.51
C GLY A 106 -7.02 -4.01 17.77
N ASP A 107 -6.40 -4.43 18.86
CA ASP A 107 -5.02 -4.09 19.22
C ASP A 107 -4.08 -5.10 18.55
N LEU A 108 -3.39 -4.68 17.49
CA LEU A 108 -2.50 -5.52 16.69
C LEU A 108 -1.10 -4.91 16.69
N ASN A 109 -0.22 -5.46 17.51
CA ASN A 109 1.19 -5.08 17.47
C ASN A 109 1.85 -5.57 16.16
N ALA A 110 3.09 -5.14 15.92
CA ALA A 110 3.80 -5.45 14.70
C ALA A 110 3.97 -6.96 14.46
N ASN A 111 4.04 -7.78 15.52
CA ASN A 111 4.16 -9.24 15.38
C ASN A 111 2.83 -9.90 15.00
N GLU A 112 1.70 -9.32 15.42
CA GLU A 112 0.35 -9.81 15.12
C GLU A 112 -0.16 -9.36 13.74
N LEU A 113 0.43 -8.31 13.18
CA LEU A 113 0.26 -7.88 11.79
C LEU A 113 0.91 -8.88 10.83
N ASN A 114 0.29 -10.04 10.64
CA ASN A 114 0.70 -11.10 9.72
C ASN A 114 0.63 -10.64 8.25
N ALA A 115 1.36 -11.32 7.37
CA ALA A 115 1.34 -11.01 5.93
C ALA A 115 0.03 -11.47 5.27
N GLN A 116 -0.99 -10.61 5.32
CA GLN A 116 -2.33 -10.87 4.80
C GLN A 116 -3.12 -9.57 4.54
N ALA A 117 -4.34 -9.72 4.05
CA ALA A 117 -5.30 -8.61 3.91
C ALA A 117 -6.02 -8.33 5.24
N TYR A 118 -6.21 -7.05 5.57
CA TYR A 118 -6.99 -6.60 6.72
C TYR A 118 -8.07 -5.62 6.27
N THR A 119 -9.28 -5.78 6.82
CA THR A 119 -10.37 -4.84 6.63
C THR A 119 -10.19 -3.63 7.54
N THR A 120 -10.27 -2.44 6.95
CA THR A 120 -10.18 -1.15 7.64
C THR A 120 -11.55 -0.67 8.13
N GLN A 121 -11.57 0.38 8.94
CA GLN A 121 -12.80 1.05 9.37
C GLN A 121 -13.45 1.92 8.28
N ARG A 122 -12.86 1.99 7.08
CA ARG A 122 -13.47 2.69 5.94
C ARG A 122 -14.71 1.92 5.46
N PRO A 123 -15.88 2.56 5.34
CA PRO A 123 -17.02 1.94 4.66
C PRO A 123 -16.67 1.64 3.20
N ALA A 124 -16.95 0.42 2.74
CA ALA A 124 -16.76 0.06 1.33
C ALA A 124 -17.64 0.95 0.44
N SER A 125 -17.06 1.54 -0.60
CA SER A 125 -17.75 2.46 -1.51
C SER A 125 -17.92 1.84 -2.90
N THR A 126 -16.90 1.15 -3.40
CA THR A 126 -16.95 0.41 -4.68
C THR A 126 -17.33 -1.06 -4.49
N GLY A 127 -17.37 -1.54 -3.25
CA GLY A 127 -17.72 -2.91 -2.87
C GLY A 127 -16.62 -3.95 -3.13
N ILE A 128 -15.44 -3.53 -3.59
CA ILE A 128 -14.35 -4.43 -3.98
C ILE A 128 -13.03 -3.90 -3.42
N ASN A 129 -12.57 -4.47 -2.31
CA ASN A 129 -11.24 -4.26 -1.71
C ASN A 129 -10.80 -2.79 -1.49
N ASP A 130 -11.72 -1.83 -1.56
CA ASP A 130 -11.44 -0.40 -1.41
C ASP A 130 -11.42 0.03 0.07
N ASN A 131 -11.74 -0.89 0.98
CA ASN A 131 -11.59 -0.75 2.42
C ASN A 131 -10.57 -1.76 2.97
N THR A 132 -9.76 -2.37 2.12
CA THR A 132 -8.81 -3.41 2.52
C THR A 132 -7.38 -2.91 2.35
N VAL A 133 -6.55 -3.09 3.38
CA VAL A 133 -5.10 -2.90 3.31
C VAL A 133 -4.41 -4.25 3.27
N TYR A 134 -3.24 -4.30 2.67
CA TYR A 134 -2.44 -5.51 2.50
C TYR A 134 -1.14 -5.36 3.26
N ILE A 135 -0.89 -6.27 4.19
CA ILE A 135 0.32 -6.29 4.99
C ILE A 135 1.32 -7.26 4.37
N SER A 136 2.56 -6.80 4.24
CA SER A 136 3.71 -7.57 3.80
C SER A 136 4.79 -7.57 4.88
N LYS A 137 5.60 -8.63 4.91
CA LYS A 137 6.79 -8.75 5.78
C LYS A 137 8.04 -8.77 4.91
N PRO A 138 8.65 -7.60 4.62
CA PRO A 138 9.85 -7.54 3.80
C PRO A 138 10.98 -8.37 4.41
N ALA A 139 11.82 -8.98 3.57
CA ALA A 139 13.00 -9.73 4.04
C ALA A 139 13.98 -8.87 4.87
N ALA A 140 13.98 -7.55 4.65
CA ALA A 140 14.76 -6.59 5.45
C ALA A 140 14.21 -6.35 6.87
N GLY A 141 13.07 -6.96 7.21
CA GLY A 141 12.37 -6.75 8.49
C GLY A 141 11.33 -5.63 8.44
N GLY A 142 10.53 -5.56 9.50
CA GLY A 142 9.46 -4.57 9.67
C GLY A 142 8.13 -4.96 9.02
N VAL A 143 7.22 -3.99 8.96
CA VAL A 143 5.89 -4.11 8.36
C VAL A 143 5.80 -3.15 7.17
N ALA A 144 5.36 -3.67 6.02
CA ALA A 144 5.01 -2.86 4.87
C ALA A 144 3.50 -2.96 4.60
N ILE A 145 2.89 -1.83 4.24
CA ILE A 145 1.46 -1.73 3.92
C ILE A 145 1.32 -1.33 2.45
N ASN A 146 0.48 -2.07 1.71
CA ASN A 146 0.19 -1.86 0.29
C ASN A 146 1.45 -1.76 -0.58
N GLY A 147 2.53 -2.42 -0.18
CA GLY A 147 3.83 -2.47 -0.88
C GLY A 147 4.71 -1.22 -0.78
N ASN A 148 4.12 -0.02 -0.71
CA ASN A 148 4.89 1.24 -0.74
C ASN A 148 5.13 1.86 0.63
N THR A 149 4.29 1.56 1.62
CA THR A 149 4.32 2.24 2.91
C THR A 149 5.08 1.39 3.93
N ARG A 150 5.99 2.00 4.68
CA ARG A 150 6.72 1.34 5.78
C ARG A 150 6.28 1.89 7.12
N VAL A 151 6.25 1.02 8.11
CA VAL A 151 6.14 1.42 9.52
C VAL A 151 7.50 1.92 9.99
N ALA A 152 7.60 3.21 10.29
CA ALA A 152 8.81 3.88 10.75
C ALA A 152 9.01 3.71 12.27
N GLN A 153 7.91 3.74 13.04
CA GLN A 153 7.90 3.44 14.47
C GLN A 153 6.68 2.55 14.73
N ALA A 154 6.92 1.32 15.16
CA ALA A 154 5.86 0.39 15.51
C ALA A 154 5.56 0.43 17.01
N ASP A 155 4.42 -0.15 17.38
CA ASP A 155 4.09 -0.52 18.75
C ASP A 155 4.09 0.66 19.73
N VAL A 156 3.46 1.78 19.35
CA VAL A 156 3.22 2.89 20.28
C VAL A 156 1.90 2.63 21.01
N ASP A 157 2.02 2.16 22.25
CA ASP A 157 0.89 1.78 23.09
C ASP A 157 -0.02 2.96 23.42
N ALA A 158 -1.33 2.74 23.33
CA ALA A 158 -2.37 3.67 23.73
C ALA A 158 -3.43 2.96 24.58
N SER A 159 -4.17 3.71 25.41
CA SER A 159 -5.17 3.11 26.30
C SER A 159 -6.34 2.41 25.58
N ASN A 160 -6.47 2.62 24.28
CA ASN A 160 -7.51 2.04 23.42
C ASN A 160 -6.92 1.40 22.15
N GLY A 161 -5.71 0.84 22.24
CA GLY A 161 -5.07 0.04 21.20
C GLY A 161 -3.64 0.49 20.90
N VAL A 162 -3.24 0.48 19.62
CA VAL A 162 -1.84 0.71 19.22
C VAL A 162 -1.73 1.65 18.02
N VAL A 163 -0.67 2.45 18.02
CA VAL A 163 -0.31 3.34 16.92
C VAL A 163 0.98 2.88 16.25
N HIS A 164 0.93 2.73 14.93
CA HIS A 164 2.08 2.46 14.07
C HIS A 164 2.34 3.69 13.20
N VAL A 165 3.45 4.40 13.42
CA VAL A 165 3.80 5.58 12.64
C VAL A 165 4.32 5.15 11.26
N ILE A 166 3.77 5.74 10.19
CA ILE A 166 4.09 5.37 8.80
C ILE A 166 4.68 6.53 7.99
N ASP A 167 5.44 6.19 6.96
CA ASP A 167 6.15 7.14 6.09
C ASP A 167 5.34 7.66 4.88
N ARG A 168 4.13 7.13 4.66
CA ARG A 168 3.24 7.51 3.55
C ARG A 168 1.78 7.45 3.97
N VAL A 169 0.96 8.37 3.44
CA VAL A 169 -0.49 8.30 3.60
C VAL A 169 -1.05 7.17 2.74
N LEU A 170 -1.83 6.28 3.35
CA LEU A 170 -2.56 5.21 2.68
C LEU A 170 -3.75 5.78 1.92
N LEU A 171 -3.78 5.57 0.60
CA LEU A 171 -4.89 5.98 -0.25
C LEU A 171 -5.72 4.75 -0.66
N PRO A 172 -7.03 4.73 -0.36
CA PRO A 172 -7.92 3.69 -0.84
C PRO A 172 -7.90 3.60 -2.37
N PRO A 173 -7.82 2.40 -2.96
CA PRO A 173 -7.95 2.26 -4.41
C PRO A 173 -9.38 2.57 -4.84
N SER A 174 -9.53 3.35 -5.92
CA SER A 174 -10.84 3.69 -6.51
C SER A 174 -11.05 3.12 -7.91
N GLN A 175 -10.02 2.49 -8.48
CA GLN A 175 -9.99 2.05 -9.88
C GLN A 175 -9.61 0.57 -9.95
N ARG A 176 -10.16 -0.15 -10.95
CA ARG A 176 -9.58 -1.44 -11.37
C ARG A 176 -8.44 -1.17 -12.35
N ILE A 177 -7.72 -2.23 -12.70
CA ILE A 177 -6.52 -2.14 -13.54
C ILE A 177 -6.77 -1.43 -14.89
N PRO A 178 -7.82 -1.75 -15.67
CA PRO A 178 -8.07 -1.07 -16.94
C PRO A 178 -8.32 0.44 -16.78
N GLU A 179 -9.02 0.85 -15.72
CA GLU A 179 -9.30 2.25 -15.42
C GLU A 179 -8.02 3.01 -15.04
N ILE A 180 -7.06 2.36 -14.37
CA ILE A 180 -5.72 2.93 -14.14
C ILE A 180 -5.01 3.18 -15.48
N VAL A 181 -5.05 2.22 -16.39
CA VAL A 181 -4.45 2.35 -17.74
C VAL A 181 -5.08 3.52 -18.49
N VAL A 182 -6.41 3.60 -18.52
CA VAL A 182 -7.14 4.70 -19.19
C VAL A 182 -6.82 6.06 -18.57
N ALA A 183 -6.79 6.16 -17.24
CA ALA A 183 -6.52 7.40 -16.53
C ALA A 183 -5.11 7.95 -16.80
N ARG A 184 -4.10 7.06 -16.87
CA ARG A 184 -2.72 7.45 -17.20
C ARG A 184 -2.55 7.80 -18.66
N ALA A 185 -3.21 7.06 -19.56
CA ALA A 185 -3.16 7.35 -21.00
C ALA A 185 -3.82 8.71 -21.33
N SER A 186 -4.80 9.12 -20.53
CA SER A 186 -5.53 10.38 -20.70
C SER A 186 -5.01 11.52 -19.80
N ALA A 187 -3.89 11.33 -19.12
CA ALA A 187 -3.35 12.36 -18.22
C ALA A 187 -2.92 13.61 -19.02
N SER A 188 -3.26 14.79 -18.50
CA SER A 188 -2.91 16.07 -19.14
C SER A 188 -1.42 16.39 -19.09
N THR A 189 -0.70 15.80 -18.14
CA THR A 189 0.74 15.97 -17.93
C THR A 189 1.42 14.61 -18.04
N ASN A 190 2.36 14.47 -18.98
CA ASN A 190 3.10 13.23 -19.24
C ASN A 190 2.21 11.99 -19.37
N PRO A 191 1.31 11.94 -20.38
CA PRO A 191 0.51 10.75 -20.63
C PRO A 191 1.40 9.53 -20.86
N GLU A 192 0.96 8.40 -20.33
CA GLU A 192 1.68 7.12 -20.37
C GLU A 192 0.67 5.98 -20.54
N PHE A 193 1.10 4.84 -21.10
CA PHE A 193 0.23 3.72 -21.46
C PHE A 193 -0.70 3.96 -22.65
N THR A 194 -0.41 4.94 -23.51
CA THR A 194 -1.20 5.18 -24.72
C THR A 194 -1.14 4.00 -25.70
N LEU A 195 0.03 3.38 -25.86
CA LEU A 195 0.22 2.20 -26.71
C LEU A 195 -0.32 0.92 -26.07
N LEU A 196 -0.24 0.82 -24.73
CA LEU A 196 -0.89 -0.27 -24.00
C LEU A 196 -2.41 -0.20 -24.14
N LEU A 197 -3.00 1.00 -24.04
CA LEU A 197 -4.42 1.21 -24.24
C LEU A 197 -4.83 0.86 -25.68
N GLN A 198 -4.06 1.30 -26.68
CA GLN A 198 -4.29 0.92 -28.08
C GLN A 198 -4.24 -0.60 -28.27
N ALA A 199 -3.28 -1.29 -27.64
CA ALA A 199 -3.17 -2.74 -27.66
C ALA A 199 -4.41 -3.43 -27.07
N LEU A 200 -4.87 -2.96 -25.92
CA LEU A 200 -6.05 -3.51 -25.22
C LEU A 200 -7.37 -3.22 -25.94
N GLN A 201 -7.43 -2.15 -26.75
CA GLN A 201 -8.60 -1.78 -27.56
C GLN A 201 -8.72 -2.59 -28.86
N ARG A 202 -7.69 -3.36 -29.26
CA ARG A 202 -7.80 -4.23 -30.43
C ARG A 202 -8.85 -5.32 -30.18
N PRO A 203 -9.72 -5.66 -31.15
CA PRO A 203 -10.77 -6.68 -30.97
C PRO A 203 -10.26 -8.02 -30.44
N ALA A 204 -9.04 -8.43 -30.84
CA ALA A 204 -8.39 -9.65 -30.38
C ALA A 204 -8.07 -9.66 -28.87
N ALA A 205 -7.92 -8.50 -28.22
CA ALA A 205 -7.62 -8.37 -26.79
C ALA A 205 -8.87 -8.24 -25.91
N SER A 206 -10.08 -8.25 -26.48
CA SER A 206 -11.35 -8.03 -25.75
C SER A 206 -11.58 -9.01 -24.59
N ALA A 207 -11.25 -10.29 -24.78
CA ALA A 207 -11.33 -11.29 -23.72
C ALA A 207 -10.35 -10.99 -22.57
N LEU A 208 -9.15 -10.50 -22.89
CA LEU A 208 -8.14 -10.12 -21.90
C LEU A 208 -8.57 -8.89 -21.11
N LEU A 209 -9.11 -7.87 -21.80
CA LEU A 209 -9.65 -6.68 -21.16
C LEU A 209 -10.81 -7.03 -20.22
N THR A 210 -11.68 -7.96 -20.62
CA THR A 210 -12.79 -8.46 -19.78
C THR A 210 -12.26 -9.17 -18.54
N ALA A 211 -11.24 -10.02 -18.69
CA ALA A 211 -10.60 -10.69 -17.55
C ALA A 211 -9.91 -9.69 -16.61
N ALA A 212 -9.22 -8.69 -17.16
CA ALA A 212 -8.55 -7.63 -16.40
C ALA A 212 -9.52 -6.68 -15.70
N ALA A 213 -10.74 -6.52 -16.21
CA ALA A 213 -11.80 -5.71 -15.60
C ALA A 213 -12.61 -6.48 -14.54
N ASN A 214 -12.39 -7.78 -14.37
CA ASN A 214 -13.16 -8.58 -13.42
C ASN A 214 -12.92 -8.07 -11.98
N ALA A 215 -14.01 -7.71 -11.31
CA ALA A 215 -14.06 -7.22 -9.94
C ALA A 215 -13.48 -8.20 -8.91
N GLY A 216 -13.80 -9.49 -9.05
CA GLY A 216 -13.34 -10.53 -8.13
C GLY A 216 -11.94 -11.05 -8.44
N ALA A 217 -11.28 -10.52 -9.47
CA ALA A 217 -9.93 -10.93 -9.81
C ALA A 217 -8.93 -10.41 -8.76
N ASN A 218 -7.83 -11.15 -8.63
CA ASN A 218 -6.67 -10.76 -7.83
C ASN A 218 -5.44 -10.82 -8.73
N LEU A 219 -5.15 -9.71 -9.41
CA LEU A 219 -4.15 -9.69 -10.48
C LEU A 219 -2.87 -8.97 -10.05
N THR A 220 -1.76 -9.36 -10.69
CA THR A 220 -0.57 -8.52 -10.79
C THR A 220 -0.30 -8.27 -12.25
N VAL A 221 -0.22 -6.99 -12.65
CA VAL A 221 0.03 -6.60 -14.04
C VAL A 221 1.33 -5.85 -14.14
N PHE A 222 2.24 -6.34 -14.96
CA PHE A 222 3.45 -5.63 -15.33
C PHE A 222 3.11 -4.76 -16.56
N ALA A 223 2.82 -3.47 -16.37
CA ALA A 223 2.36 -2.60 -17.45
C ALA A 223 3.56 -1.90 -18.13
N PRO A 224 3.87 -2.23 -19.39
CA PRO A 224 4.97 -1.57 -20.11
C PRO A 224 4.64 -0.13 -20.48
N THR A 225 5.63 0.74 -20.34
CA THR A 225 5.56 2.14 -20.80
C THR A 225 5.47 2.26 -22.31
N ASP A 226 5.05 3.41 -22.81
CA ASP A 226 5.05 3.76 -24.23
C ASP A 226 6.48 3.78 -24.79
N ALA A 227 7.47 4.15 -23.97
CA ALA A 227 8.87 4.04 -24.32
C ALA A 227 9.28 2.57 -24.55
N ALA A 228 8.83 1.66 -23.69
CA ALA A 228 9.06 0.22 -23.84
C ALA A 228 8.47 -0.33 -25.15
N PHE A 229 7.22 0.03 -25.46
CA PHE A 229 6.58 -0.36 -26.71
C PHE A 229 7.30 0.21 -27.93
N ARG A 230 7.64 1.51 -27.94
CA ARG A 230 8.37 2.15 -29.04
C ARG A 230 9.73 1.49 -29.29
N ALA A 231 10.48 1.19 -28.22
CA ALA A 231 11.75 0.50 -28.33
C ALA A 231 11.60 -0.90 -28.95
N LEU A 232 10.57 -1.66 -28.54
CA LEU A 232 10.31 -2.98 -29.13
C LEU A 232 9.89 -2.88 -30.60
N LEU A 233 8.97 -1.98 -30.95
CA LEU A 233 8.52 -1.79 -32.33
C LEU A 233 9.70 -1.42 -33.25
N GLN A 234 10.56 -0.50 -32.80
CA GLN A 234 11.77 -0.14 -33.53
C GLN A 234 12.71 -1.33 -33.71
N GLN A 235 12.92 -2.14 -32.66
CA GLN A 235 13.75 -3.35 -32.74
C GLN A 235 13.20 -4.37 -33.76
N LEU A 236 11.87 -4.46 -33.89
CA LEU A 236 11.21 -5.36 -34.84
C LEU A 236 11.09 -4.76 -36.25
N GLY A 237 11.48 -3.50 -36.46
CA GLY A 237 11.32 -2.80 -37.74
C GLY A 237 9.87 -2.38 -38.01
N PHE A 238 9.02 -2.33 -36.98
CA PHE A 238 7.64 -1.85 -37.08
C PHE A 238 7.56 -0.34 -36.81
N THR A 239 6.74 0.35 -37.60
CA THR A 239 6.46 1.78 -37.46
C THR A 239 5.21 2.06 -36.63
N SER A 240 4.32 1.07 -36.48
CA SER A 240 3.13 1.17 -35.63
C SER A 240 2.72 -0.17 -35.03
N LEU A 241 1.89 -0.11 -33.98
CA LEU A 241 1.34 -1.29 -33.33
C LEU A 241 0.43 -2.12 -34.25
N ASP A 242 -0.15 -1.51 -35.29
CA ASP A 242 -1.05 -2.19 -36.24
C ASP A 242 -0.33 -3.25 -37.09
N GLN A 243 1.00 -3.12 -37.23
CA GLN A 243 1.81 -4.10 -37.92
C GLN A 243 2.07 -5.37 -37.10
N VAL A 244 1.80 -5.33 -35.78
CA VAL A 244 1.94 -6.51 -34.92
C VAL A 244 0.75 -7.45 -35.15
N PRO A 245 0.99 -8.73 -35.52
CA PRO A 245 -0.08 -9.73 -35.66
C PRO A 245 -0.93 -9.88 -34.39
N ASN A 246 -2.24 -10.14 -34.55
CA ASN A 246 -3.17 -10.24 -33.42
C ASN A 246 -2.79 -11.34 -32.42
N ASP A 247 -2.39 -12.50 -32.92
CA ASP A 247 -1.98 -13.65 -32.12
C ASP A 247 -0.70 -13.36 -31.31
N VAL A 248 0.28 -12.71 -31.94
CA VAL A 248 1.50 -12.25 -31.28
C VAL A 248 1.17 -11.23 -30.18
N LEU A 249 0.32 -10.25 -30.48
CA LEU A 249 -0.09 -9.25 -29.50
C LEU A 249 -0.74 -9.89 -28.27
N VAL A 250 -1.72 -10.78 -28.47
CA VAL A 250 -2.43 -11.41 -27.34
C VAL A 250 -1.46 -12.26 -26.49
N ARG A 251 -0.58 -13.05 -27.11
CA ARG A 251 0.44 -13.82 -26.36
C ARG A 251 1.33 -12.92 -25.51
N VAL A 252 1.79 -11.81 -26.08
CA VAL A 252 2.62 -10.83 -25.37
C VAL A 252 1.85 -10.20 -24.21
N LEU A 253 0.61 -9.73 -24.43
CA LEU A 253 -0.19 -9.11 -23.37
C LEU A 253 -0.51 -10.09 -22.22
N GLN A 254 -0.78 -11.36 -22.53
CA GLN A 254 -1.02 -12.39 -21.53
C GLN A 254 0.19 -12.65 -20.62
N LEU A 255 1.42 -12.56 -21.15
CA LEU A 255 2.65 -12.69 -20.36
C LEU A 255 2.82 -11.56 -19.32
N HIS A 256 2.14 -10.42 -19.50
CA HIS A 256 2.22 -9.31 -18.56
C HIS A 256 1.23 -9.44 -17.38
N ILE A 257 0.39 -10.47 -17.38
CA ILE A 257 -0.68 -10.63 -16.40
C ILE A 257 -0.47 -11.90 -15.59
N VAL A 258 -0.30 -11.74 -14.29
CA VAL A 258 -0.31 -12.80 -13.29
C VAL A 258 -1.72 -12.91 -12.72
N ASN A 259 -2.26 -14.13 -12.69
CA ASN A 259 -3.60 -14.39 -12.19
C ASN A 259 -3.58 -14.92 -10.74
N ASN A 260 -4.64 -14.64 -9.99
CA ASN A 260 -4.87 -15.10 -8.61
C ASN A 260 -3.77 -14.75 -7.60
N ALA A 261 -2.94 -13.74 -7.90
CA ALA A 261 -1.92 -13.24 -7.00
C ALA A 261 -1.77 -11.73 -7.15
N ARG A 262 -1.93 -11.01 -6.04
CA ARG A 262 -1.54 -9.61 -5.87
C ARG A 262 -0.19 -9.60 -5.15
N ALA A 263 0.87 -9.48 -5.94
CA ALA A 263 2.23 -9.48 -5.45
C ALA A 263 2.75 -8.04 -5.45
N PHE A 264 2.92 -7.46 -4.28
CA PHE A 264 3.62 -6.20 -4.14
C PHE A 264 5.12 -6.42 -4.34
N SER A 265 5.87 -5.35 -4.65
CA SER A 265 7.32 -5.44 -4.79
C SER A 265 8.02 -5.98 -3.55
N THR A 266 7.42 -5.77 -2.37
CA THR A 266 7.88 -6.28 -1.07
C THR A 266 7.66 -7.77 -0.87
N ASP A 267 6.73 -8.38 -1.62
CA ASP A 267 6.43 -9.82 -1.56
C ASP A 267 7.31 -10.62 -2.54
N LEU A 268 7.96 -9.94 -3.47
CA LEU A 268 8.75 -10.55 -4.52
C LEU A 268 10.15 -10.91 -4.02
N THR A 269 10.63 -12.08 -4.43
CA THR A 269 11.94 -12.60 -4.04
C THR A 269 12.87 -12.79 -5.24
N ASN A 270 14.18 -12.68 -5.01
CA ASN A 270 15.16 -12.82 -6.09
C ASN A 270 15.15 -14.23 -6.68
N ASN A 271 15.19 -14.34 -8.01
CA ASN A 271 15.05 -15.57 -8.79
C ASN A 271 13.70 -16.28 -8.67
N GLN A 272 12.68 -15.62 -8.12
CA GLN A 272 11.32 -16.17 -8.11
C GLN A 272 10.81 -16.34 -9.54
N THR A 273 10.20 -17.49 -9.81
CA THR A 273 9.45 -17.70 -11.05
C THR A 273 7.97 -17.49 -10.76
N VAL A 274 7.33 -16.61 -11.53
CA VAL A 274 5.92 -16.26 -11.38
C VAL A 274 5.16 -16.68 -12.64
N ALA A 275 4.10 -17.45 -12.46
CA ALA A 275 3.23 -17.89 -13.54
C ALA A 275 2.33 -16.74 -14.02
N THR A 276 2.20 -16.60 -15.33
CA THR A 276 1.39 -15.58 -16.00
C THR A 276 0.30 -16.27 -16.82
N LEU A 277 -0.56 -15.50 -17.49
CA LEU A 277 -1.55 -16.07 -18.42
C LEU A 277 -0.89 -16.71 -19.67
N ASN A 278 0.38 -16.41 -19.95
CA ASN A 278 1.13 -17.02 -21.05
C ASN A 278 2.58 -17.33 -20.66
N GLY A 279 2.79 -18.43 -19.94
CA GLY A 279 4.12 -18.86 -19.51
C GLY A 279 4.55 -18.22 -18.19
N ASN A 280 5.86 -18.11 -17.97
CA ASN A 280 6.43 -17.65 -16.71
C ASN A 280 7.33 -16.44 -16.91
N VAL A 281 7.43 -15.61 -15.88
CA VAL A 281 8.43 -14.55 -15.76
C VAL A 281 9.36 -14.85 -14.60
N THR A 282 10.63 -14.46 -14.73
CA THR A 282 11.61 -14.52 -13.64
C THR A 282 11.74 -13.14 -13.01
N ILE A 283 11.67 -13.08 -11.68
CA ILE A 283 11.84 -11.86 -10.91
C ILE A 283 13.29 -11.75 -10.44
N GLY A 284 13.88 -10.58 -10.65
CA GLY A 284 15.16 -10.20 -10.04
C GLY A 284 14.91 -9.15 -8.96
N VAL A 285 15.55 -9.30 -7.81
CA VAL A 285 15.50 -8.30 -6.72
C VAL A 285 16.91 -7.95 -6.32
N ASN A 286 17.27 -6.67 -6.43
CA ASN A 286 18.59 -6.15 -6.03
C ASN A 286 18.42 -4.80 -5.35
N ASN A 287 18.85 -4.67 -4.08
CA ASN A 287 18.78 -3.42 -3.31
C ASN A 287 17.38 -2.74 -3.38
N ASN A 288 16.32 -3.54 -3.19
CA ASN A 288 14.91 -3.14 -3.32
C ASN A 288 14.43 -2.75 -4.74
N ALA A 289 15.31 -2.72 -5.74
CA ALA A 289 14.90 -2.61 -7.14
C ALA A 289 14.40 -3.97 -7.64
N VAL A 290 13.23 -3.96 -8.28
CA VAL A 290 12.61 -5.15 -8.87
C VAL A 290 12.80 -5.11 -10.38
N THR A 291 13.17 -6.26 -10.93
CA THR A 291 13.23 -6.49 -12.38
C THR A 291 12.41 -7.72 -12.74
N VAL A 292 11.86 -7.73 -13.94
CA VAL A 292 10.98 -8.79 -14.44
C VAL A 292 11.45 -9.21 -15.81
N ARG A 293 11.64 -10.51 -16.03
CA ARG A 293 12.18 -11.04 -17.26
C ARG A 293 11.23 -12.07 -17.87
N GLY A 294 10.69 -11.76 -19.04
CA GLY A 294 10.06 -12.74 -19.91
C GLY A 294 11.12 -13.63 -20.56
N ALA A 295 10.73 -14.86 -20.87
CA ALA A 295 11.64 -15.88 -21.36
C ALA A 295 12.29 -15.52 -22.73
N GLY A 296 11.60 -14.72 -23.55
CA GLY A 296 12.11 -14.18 -24.82
C GLY A 296 12.92 -12.89 -24.70
N ASN A 297 13.13 -12.34 -23.50
CA ASN A 297 13.91 -11.11 -23.31
C ASN A 297 15.43 -11.33 -23.28
N GLY A 298 15.91 -12.57 -23.47
CA GLY A 298 17.33 -12.90 -23.36
C GLY A 298 17.87 -12.58 -21.96
N ASN A 299 19.01 -11.88 -21.89
CA ASN A 299 19.65 -11.49 -20.63
C ASN A 299 19.27 -10.09 -20.14
N THR A 300 18.33 -9.40 -20.80
CA THR A 300 17.97 -8.02 -20.46
C THR A 300 16.57 -7.96 -19.83
N PRO A 301 16.46 -7.92 -18.50
CA PRO A 301 15.16 -7.84 -17.84
C PRO A 301 14.55 -6.44 -18.03
N ALA A 302 13.24 -6.33 -17.76
CA ALA A 302 12.55 -5.06 -17.60
C ALA A 302 12.73 -4.57 -16.17
N ASN A 303 13.06 -3.29 -15.97
CA ASN A 303 13.07 -2.66 -14.66
C ASN A 303 11.65 -2.22 -14.29
N VAL A 304 11.26 -2.43 -13.02
CA VAL A 304 10.05 -1.83 -12.47
C VAL A 304 10.35 -0.37 -12.13
N VAL A 305 9.85 0.56 -12.93
CA VAL A 305 10.07 2.02 -12.78
C VAL A 305 9.07 2.66 -11.83
N THR A 306 7.88 2.08 -11.68
CA THR A 306 6.92 2.46 -10.64
C THR A 306 6.24 1.21 -10.11
N ALA A 307 6.45 0.90 -8.84
CA ALA A 307 5.88 -0.28 -8.21
C ALA A 307 4.57 0.04 -7.49
N ASN A 308 3.78 -1.01 -7.26
CA ASN A 308 2.67 -1.03 -6.30
C ASN A 308 1.56 0.00 -6.57
N LEU A 309 1.17 0.18 -7.84
CA LEU A 309 -0.06 0.92 -8.13
C LEU A 309 -1.26 0.05 -7.75
N LEU A 310 -1.81 0.33 -6.57
CA LEU A 310 -2.90 -0.44 -5.99
C LEU A 310 -4.19 -0.24 -6.78
N ALA A 311 -4.81 -1.33 -7.19
CA ALA A 311 -6.13 -1.38 -7.79
C ALA A 311 -7.10 -2.14 -6.87
N THR A 312 -8.40 -1.96 -7.09
CA THR A 312 -9.42 -2.74 -6.35
C THR A 312 -9.31 -4.24 -6.67
N ASN A 313 -8.97 -4.61 -7.90
CA ASN A 313 -8.83 -6.01 -8.34
C ASN A 313 -7.37 -6.48 -8.51
N GLY A 314 -6.39 -5.78 -7.96
CA GLY A 314 -4.99 -6.21 -8.05
C GLY A 314 -3.97 -5.11 -7.80
N VAL A 315 -2.82 -5.24 -8.46
CA VAL A 315 -1.72 -4.29 -8.42
C VAL A 315 -1.07 -4.17 -9.80
N VAL A 316 -0.65 -2.95 -10.16
CA VAL A 316 0.12 -2.68 -11.38
C VAL A 316 1.55 -2.27 -11.02
N HIS A 317 2.52 -2.89 -11.69
CA HIS A 317 3.93 -2.50 -11.69
C HIS A 317 4.29 -1.99 -13.08
N VAL A 318 4.75 -0.76 -13.16
CA VAL A 318 5.12 -0.12 -14.43
C VAL A 318 6.53 -0.56 -14.80
N ILE A 319 6.72 -1.04 -16.03
CA ILE A 319 8.00 -1.58 -16.50
C ILE A 319 8.53 -0.81 -17.72
N ASP A 320 9.85 -0.70 -17.83
CA ASP A 320 10.55 0.02 -18.92
C ASP A 320 10.81 -0.83 -20.18
N ARG A 321 10.39 -2.09 -20.18
CA ARG A 321 10.57 -3.01 -21.31
C ARG A 321 9.39 -3.97 -21.43
N VAL A 322 8.97 -4.26 -22.66
CA VAL A 322 7.93 -5.26 -22.94
C VAL A 322 8.46 -6.67 -22.65
N LEU A 323 7.71 -7.45 -21.87
CA LEU A 323 7.98 -8.85 -21.61
C LEU A 323 7.66 -9.68 -22.86
N LEU A 324 8.61 -10.51 -23.28
CA LEU A 324 8.46 -11.34 -24.48
C LEU A 324 8.37 -12.82 -24.11
N PRO A 325 7.41 -13.58 -24.67
CA PRO A 325 7.36 -15.03 -24.50
C PRO A 325 8.53 -15.69 -25.25
N GLN A 326 8.78 -16.98 -24.99
CA GLN A 326 9.67 -17.75 -25.87
C GLN A 326 9.13 -17.67 -27.33
N PRO A 327 10.01 -17.57 -28.33
CA PRO A 327 9.62 -17.51 -29.74
C PRO A 327 8.66 -18.65 -30.12
#